data_AF-A0AAW9E8U4-F1
#
_entry.id   AF-A0AAW9E8U4-F1
#
_cell.length_a   1.000
_cell.length_b   1.000
_cell.length_c   1.000
_cell.angle_alpha   90.00
_cell.angle_beta   90.00
_cell.angle_gamma   90.00
#
_symmetry.space_group_name_H-M   'P 1'
#
loop_
_entity.id
_entity.type
_entity.pdbx_description
1 polymer ?
#
loop_
_entity_poly.entity_id
_entity_poly.type
_entity_poly.pdbx_seq_one_letter_code
_entity_poly.pdbx_strand_id
1 'polypeptide(L)'
;NIVAIKEATGNLSRVSQIQQLVNDDSFILLSGDDASSLDFMQLGGHGVISVTANVAALEMVELCRLAKAGEFAKARELNRRLMDLHHQLFVEPNPIPAKWACQRIG
;
A
#
# COMPACT_ATOMS: atom_id res chain seq x y z
N ASN A 1 5.15 15.20 -18.29
CA ASN A 1 5.73 13.86 -18.10
C ASN A 1 5.71 13.35 -16.66
N ILE A 2 5.37 14.16 -15.65
CA ILE A 2 5.13 13.67 -14.28
C ILE A 2 3.66 13.25 -14.20
N VAL A 3 3.38 11.99 -13.84
CA VAL A 3 2.02 11.40 -13.92
C VAL A 3 1.54 10.77 -12.61
N ALA A 4 2.41 10.69 -11.59
CA ALA A 4 2.11 9.99 -10.36
C ALA A 4 2.93 10.49 -9.17
N ILE A 5 2.48 10.15 -7.96
CA ILE A 5 3.23 10.27 -6.72
C ILE A 5 3.17 8.97 -5.91
N LYS A 6 4.30 8.58 -5.30
CA LYS A 6 4.36 7.60 -4.22
C LYS A 6 4.36 8.35 -2.88
N GLU A 7 3.28 8.26 -2.12
CA GLU A 7 3.12 8.92 -0.82
C GLU A 7 3.44 7.90 0.29
N ALA A 8 4.57 8.05 0.97
CA ALA A 8 5.08 7.07 1.94
C ALA A 8 5.04 7.56 3.39
N THR A 9 4.31 8.63 3.71
CA THR A 9 4.27 9.19 5.07
C THR A 9 3.29 8.45 5.99
N GLY A 10 2.34 7.70 5.43
CA GLY A 10 1.23 7.11 6.17
C GLY A 10 0.18 8.13 6.64
N ASN A 11 0.33 9.41 6.29
CA ASN A 11 -0.63 10.43 6.63
C ASN A 11 -1.77 10.49 5.60
N LEU A 12 -2.89 9.85 5.94
CA LEU A 12 -4.08 9.76 5.09
C LEU A 12 -4.69 11.11 4.69
N SER A 13 -4.50 12.18 5.47
CA SER A 13 -4.98 13.52 5.10
C SER A 13 -4.32 14.06 3.83
N ARG A 14 -3.15 13.54 3.45
CA ARG A 14 -2.44 13.96 2.25
C ARG A 14 -3.12 13.50 0.97
N VAL A 15 -3.91 12.43 1.01
CA VAL A 15 -4.64 11.93 -0.18
C VAL A 15 -5.54 13.02 -0.74
N SER A 16 -6.42 13.57 0.10
CA SER A 16 -7.35 14.63 -0.31
C SER A 16 -6.64 15.94 -0.62
N GLN A 17 -5.60 16.30 0.12
CA GLN A 17 -4.78 17.49 -0.17
C GLN A 17 -4.15 17.41 -1.56
N ILE A 18 -3.56 16.26 -1.90
CA ILE A 18 -2.93 16.05 -3.21
C ILE A 18 -3.99 16.09 -4.31
N GLN A 19 -5.11 15.38 -4.16
CA GLN A 19 -6.20 15.40 -5.14
C GLN A 19 -6.72 16.82 -5.40
N GLN A 20 -6.90 17.63 -4.35
CA GLN A 20 -7.34 19.03 -4.48
C GLN A 20 -6.32 19.92 -5.20
N LEU A 21 -5.02 19.71 -4.94
CA LEU A 21 -3.96 20.54 -5.49
C LEU A 21 -3.59 20.17 -6.94
N VAL A 22 -3.73 18.91 -7.31
CA VAL A 22 -3.20 18.40 -8.58
C VAL A 22 -4.11 18.73 -9.77
N ASN A 23 -5.41 18.97 -9.58
CA ASN A 23 -6.38 19.38 -10.62
C ASN A 23 -6.23 18.63 -11.96
N ASP A 24 -5.94 17.33 -11.87
CA ASP A 24 -5.79 16.40 -12.99
C ASP A 24 -6.25 15.02 -12.50
N ASP A 25 -7.43 14.61 -12.95
CA ASP A 25 -8.05 13.33 -12.58
C ASP A 25 -7.25 12.12 -13.10
N SER A 26 -6.33 12.31 -14.05
CA SER A 26 -5.47 11.25 -14.55
C SER A 26 -4.22 11.03 -13.69
N PHE A 27 -3.96 11.92 -12.72
CA PHE A 27 -2.77 11.82 -11.88
C PHE A 27 -2.89 10.69 -10.84
N ILE A 28 -1.89 9.82 -10.80
CA ILE A 28 -1.94 8.58 -10.03
C ILE A 28 -1.34 8.79 -8.63
N LEU A 29 -2.13 8.51 -7.60
CA LEU A 29 -1.69 8.48 -6.21
C LEU A 29 -1.44 7.04 -5.77
N LEU A 30 -0.21 6.71 -5.38
CA LEU A 30 0.18 5.39 -4.89
C LEU A 30 0.63 5.49 -3.43
N SER A 31 0.16 4.59 -2.58
CA SER A 31 0.71 4.45 -1.23
C SER A 31 2.15 3.92 -1.31
N GLY A 32 3.00 4.39 -0.42
CA GLY A 32 4.31 3.85 -0.11
C GLY A 32 4.42 3.26 1.29
N ASP A 33 3.31 3.22 2.02
CA ASP A 33 3.19 2.62 3.35
C ASP A 33 2.18 1.45 3.29
N ASP A 34 2.64 0.24 3.61
CA ASP A 34 1.83 -0.97 3.49
C ASP A 34 0.69 -0.99 4.51
N ALA A 35 0.96 -0.59 5.76
CA ALA A 35 -0.01 -0.64 6.85
C ALA A 35 -1.25 0.24 6.58
N SER A 36 -1.05 1.44 6.03
CA SER A 36 -2.12 2.37 5.66
C SER A 36 -2.60 2.23 4.21
N SER A 37 -2.05 1.31 3.42
CA SER A 37 -2.32 1.21 1.97
C SER A 37 -3.80 0.99 1.62
N LEU A 38 -4.51 0.19 2.40
CA LEU A 38 -5.95 -0.05 2.19
C LEU A 38 -6.76 1.23 2.40
N ASP A 39 -6.51 1.94 3.50
CA ASP A 39 -7.21 3.18 3.82
C ASP A 39 -6.87 4.28 2.81
N PHE A 40 -5.62 4.33 2.35
CA PHE A 40 -5.17 5.20 1.28
C PHE A 40 -5.96 4.96 -0.01
N MET A 41 -6.15 3.70 -0.40
CA MET A 41 -6.98 3.34 -1.57
C MET A 41 -8.46 3.66 -1.33
N GLN A 42 -8.98 3.47 -0.11
CA GLN A 42 -10.35 3.82 0.23
C GLN A 42 -10.64 5.33 0.10
N LEU A 43 -9.62 6.18 0.27
CA LEU A 43 -9.71 7.63 0.09
C LEU A 43 -9.48 8.10 -1.36
N GLY A 44 -9.41 7.18 -2.33
CA GLY A 44 -9.22 7.49 -3.74
C GLY A 44 -7.77 7.38 -4.22
N GLY A 45 -6.90 6.72 -3.45
CA GLY A 45 -5.62 6.23 -3.95
C GLY A 45 -5.79 5.10 -4.96
N HIS A 46 -4.81 4.93 -5.85
CA HIS A 46 -4.88 4.05 -7.02
C HIS A 46 -4.17 2.70 -6.83
N GLY A 47 -3.38 2.56 -5.75
CA GLY A 47 -2.61 1.35 -5.47
C GLY A 47 -1.52 1.58 -4.43
N VAL A 48 -0.59 0.65 -4.34
CA VAL A 48 0.56 0.68 -3.42
C VAL A 48 1.82 0.20 -4.12
N ILE A 49 2.95 0.86 -3.82
CA ILE A 49 4.30 0.36 -4.12
C ILE A 49 4.85 -0.24 -2.84
N SER A 50 4.65 -1.56 -2.71
CA SER A 50 4.69 -2.31 -1.46
C SER A 50 6.04 -2.96 -1.16
N VAL A 51 6.40 -3.03 0.14
CA VAL A 51 7.48 -3.91 0.63
C VAL A 51 6.95 -5.31 0.84
N THR A 52 5.77 -5.43 1.45
CA THR A 52 5.08 -6.69 1.75
C THR A 52 4.85 -7.57 0.52
N ALA A 53 4.65 -6.96 -0.64
CA ALA A 53 4.52 -7.68 -1.91
C ALA A 53 5.76 -8.52 -2.29
N ASN A 54 6.94 -8.28 -1.71
CA ASN A 54 8.12 -9.13 -1.95
C ASN A 54 7.98 -10.55 -1.38
N VAL A 55 7.15 -10.74 -0.35
CA VAL A 55 6.98 -12.01 0.36
C VAL A 55 5.54 -12.53 0.34
N ALA A 56 4.56 -11.64 0.12
CA ALA A 56 3.12 -11.96 0.09
C ALA A 56 2.45 -11.33 -1.16
N ALA A 57 3.00 -11.62 -2.34
CA ALA A 57 2.59 -10.99 -3.60
C ALA A 57 1.12 -11.24 -3.95
N LEU A 58 0.65 -12.49 -3.79
CA LEU A 58 -0.73 -12.88 -4.14
C LEU A 58 -1.74 -12.16 -3.26
N GLU A 59 -1.46 -12.07 -1.96
CA GLU A 59 -2.28 -11.40 -0.99
C GLU A 59 -2.31 -9.89 -1.21
N MET A 60 -1.17 -9.25 -1.52
CA MET A 60 -1.14 -7.82 -1.84
C MET A 60 -1.89 -7.50 -3.14
N VAL A 61 -1.78 -8.37 -4.16
CA VAL A 61 -2.56 -8.23 -5.40
C VAL A 61 -4.05 -8.35 -5.12
N GLU A 62 -4.47 -9.34 -4.33
CA GLU A 62 -5.88 -9.52 -3.97
C GLU A 62 -6.41 -8.36 -3.11
N LEU A 63 -5.60 -7.83 -2.18
CA LEU A 63 -5.94 -6.65 -1.40
C LEU A 63 -6.23 -5.45 -2.32
N CYS A 64 -5.33 -5.16 -3.25
CA CYS A 64 -5.53 -4.09 -4.22
C CYS A 64 -6.73 -4.34 -5.14
N ARG A 65 -6.96 -5.59 -5.56
CA ARG A 65 -8.12 -5.95 -6.39
C ARG A 65 -9.43 -5.70 -5.65
N LEU A 66 -9.54 -6.17 -4.41
CA LEU A 66 -10.72 -5.96 -3.56
C LEU A 66 -10.97 -4.48 -3.29
N ALA A 67 -9.91 -3.72 -2.98
CA ALA A 67 -10.02 -2.27 -2.77
C ALA A 67 -10.50 -1.54 -4.04
N LYS A 68 -9.94 -1.87 -5.22
CA LYS A 68 -10.40 -1.31 -6.51
C LYS A 68 -11.83 -1.68 -6.86
N ALA A 69 -12.30 -2.85 -6.43
CA ALA A 69 -13.68 -3.29 -6.62
C ALA A 69 -14.67 -2.71 -5.59
N GLY A 70 -14.20 -1.90 -4.62
CA GLY A 70 -15.02 -1.38 -3.53
C GLY A 70 -15.41 -2.43 -2.47
N GLU A 71 -14.81 -3.63 -2.51
CA GLU A 71 -15.08 -4.75 -1.61
C GLU A 71 -14.33 -4.57 -0.26
N PHE A 72 -14.43 -3.39 0.36
CA PHE A 72 -13.59 -3.01 1.50
C PHE A 72 -13.77 -3.88 2.75
N ALA A 73 -14.92 -4.54 2.93
CA ALA A 73 -15.10 -5.49 4.04
C ALA A 73 -14.15 -6.70 3.91
N LYS A 74 -14.05 -7.27 2.71
CA LYS A 74 -13.12 -8.38 2.42
C LYS A 74 -11.68 -7.90 2.42
N ALA A 75 -11.44 -6.71 1.86
CA ALA A 75 -10.11 -6.12 1.83
C ALA A 75 -9.57 -5.88 3.26
N ARG A 76 -10.40 -5.36 4.17
CA ARG A 76 -10.04 -5.19 5.59
C ARG A 76 -9.70 -6.51 6.27
N GLU A 77 -10.46 -7.56 6.00
CA GLU A 77 -10.19 -8.88 6.56
C GLU A 77 -8.86 -9.46 6.06
N LEU A 78 -8.52 -9.23 4.79
CA LEU A 78 -7.21 -9.61 4.24
C LEU A 78 -6.08 -8.73 4.83
N ASN A 79 -6.28 -7.41 4.90
CA ASN A 79 -5.30 -6.48 5.46
C ASN A 79 -5.01 -6.78 6.93
N ARG A 80 -6.03 -7.14 7.71
CA ARG A 80 -5.89 -7.55 9.11
C ARG A 80 -4.98 -8.77 9.26
N ARG A 81 -5.06 -9.73 8.33
CA ARG A 81 -4.16 -10.90 8.29
C ARG A 81 -2.72 -10.56 7.90
N LEU A 82 -2.54 -9.50 7.10
CA LEU A 82 -1.22 -9.02 6.67
C LEU A 82 -0.58 -8.02 7.64
N MET A 83 -1.33 -7.45 8.59
CA MET A 83 -0.87 -6.34 9.42
C MET A 83 0.40 -6.65 10.21
N ASP A 84 0.48 -7.86 10.81
CA ASP A 84 1.69 -8.29 11.52
C ASP A 84 2.89 -8.33 10.58
N LEU A 85 2.70 -8.81 9.35
CA LEU A 85 3.75 -8.84 8.33
C LEU A 85 4.16 -7.42 7.90
N HIS A 86 3.22 -6.51 7.70
CA HIS A 86 3.51 -5.10 7.41
C HIS A 86 4.44 -4.49 8.46
N HIS A 87 4.19 -4.76 9.75
CA HIS A 87 5.03 -4.22 10.81
C HIS A 87 6.39 -4.94 10.94
N GLN A 88 6.40 -6.28 10.86
CA GLN A 88 7.63 -7.06 11.01
C GLN A 88 8.65 -6.79 9.90
N LEU A 89 8.18 -6.44 8.68
CA LEU A 89 9.08 -6.06 7.60
C LEU A 89 9.80 -4.72 7.81
N PHE A 90 9.45 -3.99 8.87
CA PHE A 90 10.06 -2.72 9.28
C PHE A 90 10.57 -2.74 10.74
N VAL A 91 10.75 -3.93 11.33
CA VAL A 91 11.38 -4.08 12.66
C VAL A 91 12.82 -3.53 12.69
N GLU A 92 13.47 -3.55 11.54
CA GLU A 92 14.70 -2.81 11.22
C GLU A 92 14.49 -2.02 9.91
N PRO A 93 15.32 -1.00 9.62
CA PRO A 93 15.18 -0.23 8.39
C PRO A 93 15.11 -1.10 7.13
N ASN A 94 14.04 -0.94 6.35
CA ASN A 94 13.90 -1.59 5.05
C ASN A 94 15.08 -1.21 4.14
N PRO A 95 15.72 -2.17 3.44
CA PRO A 95 15.23 -3.52 3.13
C PRO A 95 15.81 -4.66 3.97
N ILE A 96 16.33 -4.42 5.18
CA ILE A 96 16.98 -5.47 5.99
C ILE A 96 16.01 -6.64 6.28
N PRO A 97 14.82 -6.42 6.87
CA PRO A 97 13.92 -7.54 7.20
C PRO A 97 13.33 -8.20 5.94
N ALA A 98 13.00 -7.41 4.91
CA ALA A 98 12.46 -7.92 3.65
C ALA A 98 13.44 -8.84 2.93
N LYS A 99 14.73 -8.48 2.85
CA LYS A 99 15.75 -9.35 2.27
C LYS A 99 15.92 -10.65 3.06
N TRP A 100 15.93 -10.57 4.39
CA TRP A 100 16.01 -11.75 5.24
C TRP A 100 14.81 -12.68 5.02
N ALA A 101 13.60 -12.12 4.98
CA ALA A 101 12.37 -12.88 4.76
C ALA A 101 12.36 -13.55 3.38
N CYS A 102 12.75 -12.84 2.31
CA CYS A 102 12.90 -13.43 0.98
C CYS A 102 13.90 -14.60 1.00
N GLN A 103 15.08 -14.42 1.57
CA GLN A 103 16.07 -15.50 1.69
C GLN A 103 15.52 -16.71 2.45
N ARG A 104 14.62 -16.49 3.42
CA ARG A 104 14.04 -17.55 4.24
C ARG A 104 12.97 -18.38 3.52
N ILE A 105 12.30 -17.81 2.52
CA ILE A 105 11.27 -18.48 1.70
C ILE A 105 11.83 -19.16 0.44
N GLY A 106 13.09 -18.88 0.06
CA GLY A 106 13.82 -19.52 -1.04
C GLY A 106 14.21 -18.56 -2.14
#